data_AF-A0A4Q6CBD0-F1
#
_entry.id   AF-A0A4Q6CBD0-F1
#
_cell.length_a   1.000
_cell.length_b   1.000
_cell.length_c   1.000
_cell.angle_alpha   90.00
_cell.angle_beta   90.00
_cell.angle_gamma   90.00
#
_symmetry.space_group_name_H-M   'P 1'
#
loop_
_entity.id
_entity.type
_entity.pdbx_description
1 polymer ?
#
loop_
_entity_poly.entity_id
_entity_poly.type
_entity_poly.pdbx_seq_one_letter_code
_entity_poly.pdbx_strand_id
1 'polypeptide(L)' 'MPSFDIVSEVNTHELTNAVDQANRELTTRFDFKGVDAKFVLDDNVISQSAPSDFQLKQMADILRARLIARGIDVR' A
#
# COMPACT_ATOMS: atom_id res chain seq x y z
N MET A 1 38.83 -3.76 10.81
CA MET A 1 37.68 -4.61 11.17
C MET A 1 36.48 -4.09 10.41
N PRO A 2 35.77 -4.93 9.64
CA PRO A 2 34.52 -4.51 9.03
C PRO A 2 33.41 -4.40 10.10
N SER A 3 32.64 -3.32 10.05
CA SER A 3 31.42 -3.08 10.83
C SER A 3 30.27 -2.77 9.89
N PHE A 4 29.04 -2.95 10.33
CA PHE A 4 27.82 -2.58 9.60
C PHE A 4 26.76 -2.06 10.57
N ASP A 5 25.83 -1.27 10.05
CA ASP A 5 24.72 -0.68 10.81
C ASP A 5 23.41 -1.45 10.56
N ILE A 6 22.59 -1.55 11.59
CA ILE A 6 21.22 -2.10 11.51
C ILE A 6 20.27 -0.91 11.39
N VAL A 7 19.63 -0.76 10.24
CA VAL A 7 18.68 0.33 9.96
C VAL A 7 17.30 -0.24 9.61
N SER A 8 16.26 0.48 10.00
CA SER A 8 14.87 0.22 9.61
C SER A 8 14.38 1.42 8.81
N GLU A 9 14.71 1.41 7.53
CA GLU A 9 14.35 2.49 6.59
C GLU A 9 13.47 1.93 5.48
N VAL A 10 12.38 2.64 5.18
CA VAL A 10 11.52 2.33 4.05
C VAL A 10 11.92 3.23 2.89
N ASN A 11 12.11 2.62 1.72
CA ASN A 11 12.39 3.38 0.51
C ASN A 11 11.12 4.12 0.06
N THR A 12 11.15 5.45 0.12
CA THR A 12 10.01 6.32 -0.24
C THR A 12 9.58 6.18 -1.70
N HIS A 13 10.51 5.90 -2.63
CA HIS A 13 10.18 5.65 -4.03
C HIS A 13 9.41 4.34 -4.20
N GLU A 14 9.85 3.26 -3.52
CA GLU A 14 9.12 2.00 -3.55
C GLU A 14 7.76 2.08 -2.84
N LEU A 15 7.66 2.91 -1.79
CA LEU A 15 6.40 3.18 -1.10
C LEU A 15 5.36 3.82 -2.04
N THR A 16 5.75 4.88 -2.74
CA THR A 16 4.89 5.54 -3.74
C THR A 16 4.49 4.57 -4.84
N ASN A 17 5.45 3.79 -5.37
CA ASN A 17 5.18 2.78 -6.38
C ASN A 17 4.18 1.72 -5.92
N ALA A 18 4.28 1.28 -4.66
CA ALA A 18 3.38 0.29 -4.09
C ALA A 18 1.95 0.85 -3.95
N VAL A 19 1.80 2.10 -3.50
CA VAL A 19 0.50 2.78 -3.39
C VAL A 19 -0.14 3.00 -4.76
N ASP A 20 0.64 3.43 -5.75
CA ASP A 20 0.16 3.60 -7.13
C ASP A 20 -0.32 2.27 -7.72
N GLN A 21 0.40 1.18 -7.47
CA GLN A 21 -0.02 -0.15 -7.89
C GLN A 21 -1.30 -0.61 -7.18
N ALA A 22 -1.44 -0.34 -5.88
CA ALA A 22 -2.65 -0.64 -5.14
C ALA A 22 -3.86 0.12 -5.73
N ASN A 23 -3.71 1.40 -6.07
CA ASN A 23 -4.74 2.20 -6.73
C ASN A 23 -5.12 1.67 -8.14
N ARG A 24 -4.12 1.22 -8.92
CA ARG A 24 -4.39 0.58 -10.22
C ARG A 24 -5.18 -0.72 -10.05
N GLU A 25 -4.84 -1.52 -9.05
CA GLU A 25 -5.55 -2.77 -8.79
C GLU A 25 -7.02 -2.56 -8.40
N LEU A 26 -7.31 -1.54 -7.58
CA LEU A 26 -8.69 -1.14 -7.26
C LEU A 26 -9.49 -0.83 -8.54
N THR A 27 -8.87 -0.12 -9.49
CA THR A 27 -9.52 0.22 -10.76
C THR A 27 -9.83 -1.02 -11.61
N THR A 28 -9.00 -2.06 -11.53
CA THR A 28 -9.17 -3.30 -12.31
C THR A 28 -10.09 -4.33 -11.65
N ARG A 29 -10.32 -4.22 -10.34
CA ARG A 29 -11.13 -5.18 -9.58
C ARG A 29 -12.62 -4.97 -9.85
N PHE A 30 -13.31 -6.04 -10.23
CA PHE A 30 -14.73 -5.99 -10.55
C PHE A 30 -15.59 -5.58 -9.35
N ASP A 31 -15.24 -6.03 -8.15
CA ASP A 31 -15.93 -5.74 -6.89
C ASP A 31 -15.71 -4.31 -6.38
N PHE A 32 -14.71 -3.59 -6.91
CA PHE A 32 -14.49 -2.16 -6.66
C PHE A 32 -15.02 -1.27 -7.78
N LYS A 33 -15.63 -1.85 -8.83
CA LYS A 33 -16.18 -1.09 -9.95
C LYS A 33 -17.37 -0.23 -9.49
N GLY A 34 -17.21 1.08 -9.53
CA GLY A 34 -18.23 2.05 -9.10
C GLY A 34 -18.25 2.30 -7.59
N VAL A 35 -17.26 1.78 -6.85
CA VAL A 35 -17.06 2.05 -5.43
C VAL A 35 -16.08 3.23 -5.29
N ASP A 36 -16.39 4.20 -4.43
CA ASP A 36 -15.49 5.29 -4.10
C ASP A 36 -14.39 4.80 -3.14
N ALA A 37 -13.40 4.08 -3.68
CA ALA A 37 -12.28 3.52 -2.95
C ALA A 37 -10.95 4.12 -3.44
N LYS A 38 -10.11 4.60 -2.51
CA LYS A 38 -8.81 5.19 -2.83
C LYS A 38 -7.76 4.99 -1.74
N PHE A 39 -6.50 4.91 -2.15
CA PHE A 39 -5.34 5.09 -1.29
C PHE A 39 -4.71 6.45 -1.55
N VAL A 40 -4.40 7.18 -0.49
CA VAL A 40 -3.69 8.47 -0.52
C VAL A 40 -2.43 8.34 0.33
N LEU A 41 -1.27 8.55 -0.27
CA LEU A 41 0.01 8.65 0.44
C LEU A 41 0.30 10.12 0.71
N ASP A 42 0.42 10.48 1.98
CA ASP A 42 0.83 11.81 2.45
C ASP A 42 2.08 11.64 3.31
N ASP A 43 3.23 12.01 2.75
CA ASP A 43 4.58 11.72 3.27
C ASP A 43 4.77 10.24 3.65
N ASN A 44 4.56 9.90 4.93
CA ASN A 44 4.74 8.56 5.49
C ASN A 44 3.41 7.93 5.96
N VAL A 45 2.27 8.57 5.68
CA VAL A 45 0.95 8.12 6.11
C VAL A 45 0.13 7.70 4.90
N ILE A 46 -0.33 6.45 4.89
CA ILE A 46 -1.25 5.94 3.86
C ILE A 46 -2.67 5.98 4.42
N SER A 47 -3.51 6.84 3.85
CA SER A 47 -4.94 6.91 4.13
C SER A 47 -5.71 6.05 3.14
N GLN A 48 -6.57 5.16 3.65
CA GLN A 48 -7.49 4.36 2.86
C GLN A 48 -8.93 4.83 3.11
N SER A 49 -9.71 4.97 2.04
CA SER A 49 -11.12 5.36 2.12
C SER A 49 -11.96 4.40 1.29
N ALA A 50 -13.07 3.93 1.85
CA ALA A 50 -14.09 3.15 1.15
C ALA A 50 -15.45 3.29 1.84
N PRO A 51 -16.57 3.00 1.14
CA PRO A 51 -17.93 3.08 1.70
C PRO A 51 -18.25 2.04 2.79
N SER A 52 -17.50 0.96 2.89
CA SER A 52 -17.77 -0.15 3.82
C SER A 52 -16.51 -0.66 4.50
N ASP A 53 -16.63 -1.03 5.78
CA ASP A 53 -15.58 -1.69 6.56
C ASP A 53 -15.06 -2.98 5.91
N PHE A 54 -15.92 -3.71 5.20
CA PHE A 54 -15.51 -4.92 4.49
C PHE A 54 -14.55 -4.59 3.35
N GLN A 55 -14.83 -3.51 2.61
CA GLN A 55 -13.97 -3.02 1.53
C GLN A 55 -12.64 -2.50 2.09
N LEU A 56 -12.65 -1.81 3.24
CA LEU A 56 -11.44 -1.38 3.92
C LEU A 56 -10.51 -2.55 4.30
N LYS A 57 -11.08 -3.69 4.74
CA LYS A 57 -10.29 -4.89 5.02
C LYS A 57 -9.65 -5.46 3.76
N GLN A 58 -10.43 -5.57 2.68
CA GLN A 58 -9.91 -6.03 1.38
C GLN A 58 -8.82 -5.10 0.84
N MET A 59 -8.99 -3.78 0.98
CA MET A 59 -8.00 -2.78 0.63
C MET A 59 -6.71 -2.95 1.43
N ALA A 60 -6.80 -3.18 2.73
CA ALA A 60 -5.62 -3.41 3.56
C ALA A 60 -4.81 -4.63 3.09
N ASP A 61 -5.48 -5.70 2.68
CA ASP A 61 -4.81 -6.90 2.16
C ASP A 61 -4.15 -6.66 0.79
N ILE A 62 -4.80 -5.89 -0.09
CA ILE A 62 -4.22 -5.46 -1.37
C ILE A 62 -2.95 -4.62 -1.12
N LEU A 63 -3.05 -3.63 -0.24
CA LEU A 63 -1.93 -2.74 0.08
C LEU A 63 -0.73 -3.53 0.60
N ARG A 64 -0.97 -4.48 1.53
CA ARG A 64 0.09 -5.36 2.05
C ARG A 64 0.74 -6.18 0.95
N ALA A 65 -0.05 -6.79 0.06
CA ALA A 65 0.49 -7.57 -1.05
C ALA A 65 1.38 -6.72 -1.98
N ARG A 66 1.00 -5.46 -2.22
CA ARG A 66 1.79 -4.53 -3.06
C ARG A 66 3.06 -4.03 -2.38
N LEU A 67 3.02 -3.79 -1.07
CA LEU A 67 4.22 -3.45 -0.29
C LEU A 67 5.23 -4.61 -0.28
N ILE A 68 4.77 -5.84 -0.03
CA ILE A 68 5.61 -7.05 -0.04
C ILE A 68 6.25 -7.26 -1.42
N ALA A 69 5.49 -7.07 -2.50
CA ALA A 69 6.01 -7.19 -3.86
C ALA A 69 7.13 -6.17 -4.18
N ARG A 70 7.25 -5.09 -3.40
CA ARG A 70 8.31 -4.08 -3.49
C ARG A 70 9.41 -4.25 -2.44
N GLY A 71 9.40 -5.36 -1.70
CA GLY A 71 10.40 -5.62 -0.67
C GLY A 71 10.24 -4.76 0.59
N ILE A 72 9.07 -4.16 0.79
CA ILE A 72 8.73 -3.42 2.01
C ILE A 72 8.09 -4.41 2.99
N ASP A 73 8.72 -4.59 4.14
CA ASP A 73 8.14 -5.37 5.24
C ASP A 73 6.93 -4.61 5.82
N VAL A 74 5.85 -5.34 6.06
CA VAL A 74 4.56 -4.82 6.55
C VAL A 74 4.38 -5.00 8.07
N ARG A 75 5.45 -5.42 8.75
CA ARG A 75 5.49 -5.67 10.20
C ARG A 75 5.87 -4.45 11.02
#